data_AF-A0A425VZW1-F1
#
_entry.id   AF-A0A425VZW1-F1
#
_cell.length_a   1.000
_cell.length_b   1.000
_cell.length_c   1.000
_cell.angle_alpha   90.00
_cell.angle_beta   90.00
_cell.angle_gamma   90.00
#
_symmetry.space_group_name_H-M   'P 1'
#
loop_
_entity.id
_entity.type
_entity.pdbx_description
1 polymer ?
#
loop_
_entity_poly.entity_id
_entity_poly.type
_entity_poly.pdbx_seq_one_letter_code
_entity_poly.pdbx_strand_id
1 'polypeptide(L)' 'MGIRYEQVHYLASYGTVEQLPQPKAPEISFVGHSNVGKSSLINRLFNRKSLIKVSSK' A
#
# COMPACT_ATOMS: atom_id res chain seq x y z
N MET A 1 14.05 10.41 -15.85
CA MET A 1 14.18 9.18 -15.02
C MET A 1 12.78 8.82 -14.54
N GLY A 2 12.15 7.80 -15.13
CA GLY A 2 10.77 7.42 -14.79
C GLY A 2 10.71 6.66 -13.46
N ILE A 3 9.60 6.82 -12.72
CA ILE A 3 9.32 5.99 -11.55
C ILE A 3 9.06 4.55 -12.03
N ARG A 4 9.81 3.58 -11.51
CA ARG A 4 9.61 2.15 -11.79
C ARG A 4 8.61 1.57 -10.80
N TYR A 5 7.33 1.63 -11.17
CA TYR A 5 6.22 1.19 -10.33
C TYR A 5 6.25 -0.32 -10.03
N GLU A 6 7.03 -1.11 -10.79
CA GLU A 6 7.17 -2.55 -10.62
C GLU A 6 8.03 -2.94 -9.39
N GLN A 7 8.80 -2.00 -8.83
CA GLN A 7 9.71 -2.25 -7.69
C GLN A 7 9.05 -2.06 -6.31
N VAL A 8 7.75 -1.85 -6.26
CA VAL A 8 7.01 -1.69 -5.01
C VAL A 8 7.11 -2.95 -4.15
N HIS A 9 7.35 -2.79 -2.86
CA HIS A 9 7.37 -3.89 -1.89
C HIS A 9 6.67 -3.45 -0.62
N TYR A 10 6.15 -4.43 0.12
CA TYR A 10 5.63 -4.18 1.45
C TYR A 10 6.77 -3.73 2.37
N LEU A 11 6.60 -2.59 3.03
CA LEU A 11 7.58 -2.04 3.97
C LEU A 11 7.27 -2.45 5.41
N ALA A 12 6.09 -2.07 5.90
CA ALA A 12 5.64 -2.32 7.27
C ALA A 12 4.12 -2.11 7.41
N SER A 13 3.56 -2.57 8.52
CA SER A 13 2.19 -2.30 8.97
C SER A 13 2.26 -1.77 10.38
N TYR A 14 1.47 -0.74 10.67
CA TYR A 14 1.43 -0.08 11.97
C TYR A 14 -0.01 -0.10 12.49
N GLY A 15 -0.17 -0.36 13.78
CA GLY A 15 -1.48 -0.41 14.44
C GLY A 15 -1.91 0.94 15.01
N THR A 16 -0.96 1.79 15.37
CA THR A 16 -1.22 3.15 15.89
C THR A 16 -0.36 4.20 15.20
N VAL A 17 -0.74 5.47 15.35
CA VAL A 17 -0.08 6.60 14.68
C VAL A 17 1.32 6.82 15.22
N GLU A 18 1.54 6.56 16.51
CA GLU A 18 2.82 6.75 17.21
C GLU A 18 3.92 5.80 16.73
N GLN A 19 3.53 4.70 16.07
CA GLN A 19 4.46 3.74 15.49
C GLN A 19 4.98 4.18 14.11
N LEU A 20 4.40 5.22 13.51
CA LEU A 20 4.80 5.68 12.18
C LEU A 20 6.19 6.34 12.22
N PRO A 21 7.10 6.00 11.29
CA PRO A 21 8.37 6.68 11.16
C PRO A 21 8.15 8.12 10.68
N GLN A 22 9.13 8.99 10.90
CA GLN A 22 9.09 10.32 10.30
C GLN A 22 9.09 10.23 8.76
N PRO A 23 8.24 11.00 8.07
CA PRO A 23 8.13 10.95 6.61
C PRO A 23 9.44 11.43 5.98
N LYS A 24 10.00 10.63 5.06
CA LYS A 24 11.24 10.94 4.34
C LYS A 24 11.00 11.48 2.92
N ALA A 25 9.77 11.36 2.44
CA ALA A 25 9.33 11.79 1.12
C ALA A 25 7.80 12.03 1.16
N PRO A 26 7.21 12.69 0.15
CA PRO A 26 5.76 12.77 0.02
C PRO A 26 5.13 11.37 -0.09
N GLU A 27 4.03 11.15 0.62
CA GLU A 27 3.30 9.87 0.65
C GLU A 27 1.87 10.02 0.10
N ILE A 28 1.32 8.93 -0.44
CA ILE A 28 -0.06 8.88 -0.96
C ILE A 28 -0.83 7.85 -0.13
N SER A 29 -1.90 8.32 0.51
CA SER A 29 -2.79 7.48 1.33
C SER A 29 -4.03 7.03 0.54
N PHE A 30 -4.32 5.74 0.58
CA PHE A 30 -5.54 5.16 0.00
C PHE A 30 -6.61 4.99 1.09
N VAL A 31 -7.69 5.77 1.01
CA VAL A 31 -8.80 5.76 1.98
C VAL A 31 -10.09 5.28 1.32
N GLY A 32 -10.89 4.50 2.05
CA GLY A 32 -12.16 3.98 1.54
C GLY A 32 -12.78 2.90 2.44
N HIS A 33 -14.07 2.66 2.26
CA HIS A 33 -14.88 1.82 3.15
C HIS A 33 -14.43 0.34 3.20
N SER A 34 -14.24 -0.31 2.04
CA SER A 34 -13.92 -1.74 1.99
C SER A 34 -12.42 -2.00 1.81
N ASN A 35 -11.85 -2.91 2.60
CA ASN A 35 -10.46 -3.36 2.44
C ASN A 35 -10.24 -4.14 1.14
N VAL A 36 -11.27 -4.87 0.66
CA VAL A 36 -11.25 -5.61 -0.61
C VAL A 36 -11.08 -4.66 -1.79
N GLY A 37 -11.84 -3.55 -1.81
CA GLY A 37 -11.76 -2.54 -2.87
C GLY A 37 -10.42 -1.84 -2.94
N LYS A 38 -9.90 -1.37 -1.78
CA LYS A 38 -8.59 -0.72 -1.69
C LYS A 38 -7.46 -1.64 -2.17
N SER A 39 -7.44 -2.88 -1.67
CA SER A 39 -6.41 -3.85 -2.05
C SER A 39 -6.48 -4.21 -3.54
N SER A 40 -7.69 -4.33 -4.10
CA SER A 40 -7.88 -4.60 -5.54
C SER A 40 -7.38 -3.45 -6.42
N LEU A 41 -7.63 -2.20 -6.01
CA LEU A 41 -7.13 -1.02 -6.71
C LEU A 41 -5.60 -0.97 -6.69
N ILE A 42 -4.99 -1.18 -5.53
CA ILE A 42 -3.54 -1.12 -5.36
C ILE A 42 -2.86 -2.22 -6.21
N ASN A 43 -3.37 -3.46 -6.15
CA ASN A 43 -2.85 -4.57 -6.95
C ASN A 43 -2.93 -4.28 -8.47
N ARG A 44 -4.00 -3.61 -8.93
CA ARG A 44 -4.14 -3.20 -10.35
C ARG A 44 -3.18 -2.06 -10.72
N LEU A 45 -3.03 -1.05 -9.88
CA LEU A 45 -2.17 0.11 -10.14
C LEU A 45 -0.71 -0.30 -10.38
N PHE A 46 -0.24 -1.30 -9.62
CA PHE A 46 1.14 -1.81 -9.72
C PHE A 46 1.27 -3.04 -10.60
N ASN A 47 0.21 -3.45 -11.32
CA ASN A 47 0.16 -4.66 -12.13
C ASN A 47 0.70 -5.92 -11.40
N ARG A 48 0.36 -6.07 -10.11
CA ARG A 48 0.83 -7.14 -9.23
C ARG A 48 -0.34 -7.82 -8.54
N LYS A 49 -0.46 -9.15 -8.68
CA LYS A 49 -1.61 -9.91 -8.17
C LYS A 49 -1.65 -10.11 -6.65
N SER A 50 -0.53 -9.93 -5.94
CA SER A 50 -0.43 -10.28 -4.51
C SER A 50 0.49 -9.34 -3.71
N LEU A 51 0.60 -8.08 -4.13
CA LEU A 51 1.45 -7.10 -3.45
C LEU A 51 0.91 -6.77 -2.05
N ILE A 52 -0.39 -6.51 -1.97
CA ILE A 52 -1.08 -6.27 -0.70
C ILE A 52 -1.86 -7.52 -0.34
N LYS A 53 -1.56 -8.06 0.84
CA LYS A 53 -2.33 -9.15 1.44
C LYS A 53 -3.71 -8.62 1.79
N VAL A 54 -4.73 -9.15 1.11
CA VAL A 54 -6.12 -9.04 1.58
C VAL A 54 -6.22 -9.95 2.80
N SER A 55 -6.80 -9.46 3.91
CA SER A 55 -7.03 -10.31 5.07
C SER A 55 -7.87 -11.51 4.63
N SER A 56 -7.27 -12.70 4.68
CA SER A 56 -8.03 -13.95 4.63
C SER A 56 -8.84 -14.02 5.93
N LYS A 57 -10.09 -14.44 5.80
CA LYS A 57 -10.95 -14.70 6.96
C LYS A 57 -10.44 -15.92 7.72
#